data_AF-A9IUT5-F1
#
_entry.id   AF-A9IUT5-F1
#
_cell.length_a   1.000
_cell.length_b   1.000
_cell.length_c   1.000
_cell.angle_alpha   90.00
_cell.angle_beta   90.00
_cell.angle_gamma   90.00
#
_symmetry.space_group_name_H-M   'P 1'
#
loop_
_entity.id
_entity.type
_entity.pdbx_description
1 polymer ?
#
loop_
_entity_poly.entity_id
_entity_poly.type
_entity_poly.pdbx_seq_one_letter_code
_entity_poly.pdbx_strand_id
1 'polypeptide(L)'
;MTKTKKLDMELPQEGRFISSEFPILRENLNKLDQALVAVEEKIDEKAPLQHTHTISEITDLESTLNGKMAADKTFSFADLSDIEGAKDAANNYVLYKSSNNNFTFGSAVSLLGAHQHKTEDIVGLDDFRAKINQDLTSYGRLTSPNEWKNYNKFTSKVTMSGGLELLDNSPFSLIHNGETVTSLSTTGSTLKGPLKVDGDVVYTKSEIDKLIASLVKKPVEILITESGTLPFPADVTDDTEVEIWAWGGGGSGGTGVRLKTTYNGRITYTYYGGGGGGGGQCVRVKIKGSQLRKAKNIQIGGGGKNGNGGATIIEGVLIANGGSIGSNGSGVTETVGKGGRGGYTSIKNFIFSGGDGGDGGSYSGGSSLFGGGGGGGGSNNGNGGCGGESDKGGKGGKGGHNQADAGGGGGGYFPGKDAANYNSGDGGNGAILLRFFI
;
A
#
# COMPACT_ATOMS: atom_id res chain seq x y z
N MET A 1 72.56 76.43 36.93
CA MET A 1 72.38 75.14 37.63
C MET A 1 71.05 74.57 37.15
N THR A 2 71.02 73.30 36.78
CA THR A 2 69.82 72.69 36.16
C THR A 2 68.85 72.27 37.27
N LYS A 3 67.59 72.68 37.19
CA LYS A 3 66.55 72.41 38.20
C LYS A 3 65.37 71.63 37.61
N THR A 4 64.60 70.97 38.48
CA THR A 4 63.37 70.27 38.08
C THR A 4 62.22 71.24 37.82
N LYS A 5 61.33 70.90 36.88
CA LYS A 5 60.30 71.83 36.37
C LYS A 5 59.16 72.15 37.34
N LYS A 6 58.76 71.20 38.20
CA LYS A 6 57.56 71.34 39.06
C LYS A 6 57.85 71.85 40.46
N LEU A 7 58.95 71.40 41.08
CA LEU A 7 59.29 71.73 42.46
C LEU A 7 60.55 72.60 42.56
N ASP A 8 61.09 73.04 41.41
CA ASP A 8 62.32 73.84 41.29
C ASP A 8 63.50 73.31 42.11
N MET A 9 63.63 71.98 42.15
CA MET A 9 64.68 71.28 42.90
C MET A 9 65.99 71.28 42.12
N GLU A 10 67.08 71.65 42.77
CA GLU A 10 68.39 71.71 42.12
C GLU A 10 69.03 70.34 41.97
N LEU A 11 69.52 70.03 40.76
CA LEU A 11 70.17 68.75 40.48
C LEU A 11 71.63 68.77 40.96
N PRO A 12 72.15 67.64 41.47
CA PRO A 12 73.55 67.56 41.89
C PRO A 12 74.51 67.92 40.77
N GLN A 13 75.60 68.62 41.08
CA GLN A 13 76.62 69.01 40.10
C GLN A 13 77.98 68.38 40.40
N GLU A 14 78.56 67.70 39.41
CA GLU A 14 79.90 67.10 39.53
C GLU A 14 80.98 68.16 39.77
N GLY A 15 81.90 67.87 40.69
CA GLY A 15 83.00 68.76 41.08
C GLY A 15 82.67 69.74 42.22
N ARG A 16 81.41 69.85 42.65
CA ARG A 16 81.05 70.62 43.85
C ARG A 16 81.39 69.81 45.11
N PHE A 17 81.94 70.47 46.13
CA PHE A 17 82.25 69.79 47.38
C PHE A 17 80.99 69.19 48.01
N ILE A 18 81.10 67.96 48.49
CA ILE A 18 79.98 67.19 49.07
C ILE A 18 79.33 67.94 50.23
N SER A 19 80.10 68.71 51.01
CA SER A 19 79.59 69.54 52.11
C SER A 19 78.60 70.62 51.66
N SER A 20 78.67 71.05 50.39
CA SER A 20 77.73 72.00 49.80
C SER A 20 76.55 71.32 49.09
N GLU A 21 76.72 70.09 48.58
CA GLU A 21 75.66 69.34 47.90
C GLU A 21 74.68 68.67 48.91
N PHE A 22 75.16 68.25 50.07
CA PHE A 22 74.33 67.54 51.05
C PHE A 22 73.14 68.37 51.59
N PRO A 23 73.30 69.67 51.92
CA PRO A 23 72.17 70.53 52.29
C PRO A 23 71.15 70.71 51.16
N ILE A 24 71.61 70.80 49.90
CA ILE A 24 70.75 70.97 48.72
C ILE A 24 69.88 69.72 48.52
N LEU A 25 70.47 68.53 48.61
CA LEU A 25 69.72 67.28 48.49
C LEU A 25 68.68 67.14 49.61
N ARG A 26 69.02 67.51 50.85
CA ARG A 26 68.07 67.50 51.97
C ARG A 26 66.89 68.44 51.75
N GLU A 27 67.15 69.64 51.24
CA GLU A 27 66.10 70.60 50.91
C GLU A 27 65.15 70.05 49.83
N ASN A 28 65.70 69.44 48.77
CA ASN A 28 64.91 68.83 47.71
C ASN A 28 64.03 67.68 48.21
N LEU A 29 64.57 66.81 49.08
CA LEU A 29 63.79 65.72 49.65
C LEU A 29 62.62 66.24 50.51
N ASN A 30 62.84 67.29 51.31
CA ASN A 30 61.75 67.92 52.07
C ASN A 30 60.68 68.54 51.16
N LYS A 31 61.07 69.13 50.01
CA LYS A 31 60.12 69.66 49.02
C LYS A 31 59.26 68.56 48.40
N LEU A 32 59.84 67.38 48.15
CA LEU A 32 59.09 66.23 47.64
C LEU A 32 58.09 65.70 48.66
N ASP A 33 58.51 65.56 49.91
CA ASP A 33 57.67 65.05 50.99
C ASP A 33 56.44 65.96 51.24
N GLN A 34 56.65 67.27 51.30
CA GLN A 34 55.57 68.25 51.42
C GLN A 34 54.61 68.22 50.22
N ALA A 35 55.15 68.07 49.01
CA ALA A 35 54.31 67.99 47.81
C ALA A 35 53.47 66.72 47.79
N LEU A 36 53.98 65.60 48.33
CA LEU A 36 53.23 64.36 48.43
C LEU A 36 52.09 64.48 49.43
N VAL A 37 52.36 64.99 50.63
CA VAL A 37 51.33 65.23 51.67
C VAL A 37 50.21 66.13 51.15
N ALA A 38 50.56 67.23 50.48
CA ALA A 38 49.56 68.16 49.94
C ALA A 38 48.69 67.55 48.83
N VAL A 39 49.19 66.53 48.10
CA VAL A 39 48.41 65.81 47.10
C VAL A 39 47.46 64.82 47.77
N GLU A 40 47.92 64.09 48.78
CA GLU A 40 47.08 63.16 49.54
C GLU A 40 45.92 63.89 50.22
N GLU A 41 46.19 64.99 50.94
CA GLU A 41 45.15 65.79 51.60
C GLU A 41 44.08 66.28 50.59
N LYS A 42 44.49 66.76 49.41
CA LYS A 42 43.56 67.22 48.39
C LYS A 42 42.77 66.11 47.70
N ILE A 43 43.29 64.88 47.69
CA ILE A 43 42.56 63.73 47.17
C ILE A 43 41.49 63.32 48.17
N ASP A 44 41.82 63.27 49.45
CA ASP A 44 40.89 62.88 50.51
C ASP A 44 39.71 63.88 50.65
N GLU A 45 39.92 65.16 50.36
CA GLU A 45 38.85 66.17 50.37
C GLU A 45 37.90 66.11 49.16
N LYS A 46 38.30 65.47 48.05
CA LYS A 46 37.55 65.59 46.78
C LYS A 46 36.41 64.59 46.61
N ALA A 47 36.33 63.56 47.44
CA ALA A 47 35.16 62.71 47.49
C ALA A 47 35.10 61.91 48.79
N PRO A 48 34.18 62.24 49.73
CA PRO A 48 33.70 61.24 50.67
C PRO A 48 33.17 60.05 49.85
N LEU A 49 33.50 58.82 50.23
CA LEU A 49 33.21 57.59 49.47
C LEU A 49 31.74 57.39 49.08
N GLN A 50 30.80 58.17 49.63
CA GLN A 50 29.44 58.31 49.13
C GLN A 50 29.03 59.80 49.20
N HIS A 51 28.59 60.39 48.09
CA HIS A 51 27.92 61.68 48.09
C HIS A 51 26.41 61.45 47.87
N THR A 52 25.58 62.03 48.73
CA THR A 52 24.12 62.00 48.62
C THR A 52 23.60 63.43 48.73
N HIS A 53 22.50 63.71 48.03
CA HIS A 53 21.77 64.97 48.14
C HIS A 53 20.41 64.72 48.80
N THR A 54 20.08 65.48 49.83
CA THR A 54 18.72 65.45 50.39
C THR A 54 17.77 66.28 49.51
N ILE A 55 16.47 65.94 49.47
CA ILE A 55 15.48 66.64 48.60
C ILE A 55 15.49 68.17 48.84
N SER A 56 15.73 68.60 50.08
CA SER A 56 15.82 70.03 50.45
C SER A 56 16.95 70.79 49.75
N GLU A 57 17.96 70.10 49.22
CA GLU A 57 19.09 70.73 48.52
C GLU A 57 18.73 71.10 47.06
N ILE A 58 17.61 70.60 46.53
CA ILE A 58 17.13 70.91 45.18
C ILE A 58 15.95 71.88 45.31
N THR A 59 16.20 73.15 45.02
CA THR A 59 15.18 74.21 45.07
C THR A 59 13.94 73.81 44.25
N ASP A 60 12.76 74.03 44.83
CA ASP A 60 11.43 73.78 44.24
C ASP A 60 11.05 72.31 43.93
N LEU A 61 11.93 71.34 44.18
CA LEU A 61 11.63 69.93 43.90
C LEU A 61 10.46 69.41 44.75
N GLU A 62 10.46 69.70 46.05
CA GLU A 62 9.39 69.28 46.96
C GLU A 62 8.04 69.89 46.58
N SER A 63 8.01 71.19 46.26
CA SER A 63 6.79 71.87 45.80
C SER A 63 6.27 71.27 44.49
N THR A 64 7.17 70.98 43.54
CA THR A 64 6.82 70.35 42.26
C THR A 64 6.24 68.94 42.47
N LEU A 65 6.83 68.14 43.36
CA LEU A 65 6.32 66.81 43.71
C LEU A 65 4.94 66.89 44.38
N ASN A 66 4.75 67.82 45.31
CA ASN A 66 3.47 68.04 45.99
C ASN A 66 2.38 68.61 45.05
N GLY A 67 2.77 69.30 43.99
CA GLY A 67 1.86 69.76 42.93
C GLY A 67 1.44 68.67 41.94
N LYS A 68 2.13 67.51 41.92
CA LYS A 68 1.68 66.38 41.10
C LYS A 68 0.46 65.72 41.73
N MET A 69 -0.46 65.30 40.88
CA MET A 69 -1.65 64.57 41.31
C MET A 69 -1.24 63.28 42.03
N ALA A 70 -1.90 62.99 43.15
CA ALA A 70 -1.67 61.75 43.88
C ALA A 70 -1.99 60.55 43.00
N ALA A 71 -1.13 59.52 43.04
CA ALA A 71 -1.24 58.36 42.16
C ALA A 71 -2.53 57.54 42.38
N ASP A 72 -3.14 57.68 43.55
CA ASP A 72 -4.38 57.03 43.98
C ASP A 72 -5.62 57.92 43.82
N LYS A 73 -5.48 59.10 43.20
CA LYS A 73 -6.62 59.99 42.95
C LYS A 73 -7.61 59.31 42.01
N THR A 74 -8.84 59.12 42.49
CA THR A 74 -9.96 58.63 41.69
C THR A 74 -10.81 59.78 41.18
N PHE A 75 -11.42 59.58 40.00
CA PHE A 75 -12.38 60.52 39.40
C PHE A 75 -13.76 59.84 39.34
N SER A 76 -14.82 60.59 39.66
CA SER A 76 -16.18 60.12 39.42
C SER A 76 -16.50 60.17 37.94
N PHE A 77 -17.17 59.14 37.43
CA PHE A 77 -17.60 59.11 36.04
C PHE A 77 -18.55 60.28 35.69
N ALA A 78 -19.35 60.74 36.66
CA ALA A 78 -20.28 61.85 36.47
C ALA A 78 -19.60 63.22 36.29
N ASP A 79 -18.33 63.35 36.69
CA ASP A 79 -17.58 64.61 36.59
C ASP A 79 -16.89 64.77 35.23
N LEU A 80 -16.96 63.75 34.37
CA LEU A 80 -16.38 63.78 33.03
C LEU A 80 -17.35 64.43 32.04
N SER A 81 -16.96 65.59 31.49
CA SER A 81 -17.76 66.31 30.48
C SER A 81 -17.51 65.84 29.04
N ASP A 82 -16.44 65.08 28.80
CA ASP A 82 -16.15 64.44 27.52
C ASP A 82 -15.54 63.06 27.80
N ILE A 83 -15.87 62.08 26.96
CA ILE A 83 -15.38 60.70 27.06
C ILE A 83 -14.88 60.31 25.69
N GLU A 84 -13.62 59.88 25.63
CA GLU A 84 -12.99 59.44 24.39
C GLU A 84 -13.80 58.28 23.77
N GLY A 85 -14.15 58.43 22.48
CA GLY A 85 -15.01 57.50 21.73
C GLY A 85 -16.52 57.74 21.81
N ALA A 86 -17.01 58.66 22.66
CA ALA A 86 -18.46 58.94 22.75
C ALA A 86 -19.00 59.67 21.52
N LYS A 87 -18.22 60.56 20.90
CA LYS A 87 -18.59 61.26 19.65
C LYS A 87 -18.57 60.35 18.42
N ASP A 88 -17.74 59.31 18.45
CA ASP A 88 -17.56 58.36 17.35
C ASP A 88 -18.53 57.18 17.43
N ALA A 89 -19.19 56.98 18.58
CA ALA A 89 -20.19 55.92 18.75
C ALA A 89 -21.46 56.22 17.95
N ALA A 90 -22.00 55.21 17.28
CA ALA A 90 -23.25 55.33 16.53
C ALA A 90 -24.46 55.55 17.45
N ASN A 91 -25.51 56.19 16.92
CA ASN A 91 -26.75 56.41 17.68
C ASN A 91 -27.30 55.10 18.28
N ASN A 92 -27.77 55.19 19.52
CA ASN A 92 -28.32 54.08 20.32
C ASN A 92 -27.30 53.01 20.78
N TYR A 93 -26.00 53.30 20.72
CA TYR A 93 -25.00 52.50 21.40
C TYR A 93 -24.98 52.84 22.89
N VAL A 94 -24.74 51.83 23.72
CA VAL A 94 -24.69 51.97 25.18
C VAL A 94 -23.28 51.69 25.68
N LEU A 95 -22.86 52.42 26.70
CA LEU A 95 -21.57 52.20 27.36
C LEU A 95 -21.66 50.94 28.21
N TYR A 96 -20.69 50.04 28.05
CA TYR A 96 -20.59 48.84 28.86
C TYR A 96 -19.14 48.57 29.27
N LYS A 97 -18.98 47.79 30.34
CA LYS A 97 -17.66 47.32 30.78
C LYS A 97 -17.29 46.08 29.97
N SER A 98 -16.22 46.17 29.20
CA SER A 98 -15.64 45.04 28.47
C SER A 98 -14.87 44.10 29.41
N SER A 99 -14.62 42.87 28.94
CA SER A 99 -13.93 41.82 29.69
C SER A 99 -12.48 42.16 30.05
N ASN A 100 -11.86 43.09 29.34
CA ASN A 100 -10.54 43.64 29.66
C ASN A 100 -10.57 44.75 30.73
N ASN A 101 -11.69 44.87 31.47
CA ASN A 101 -11.95 45.90 32.48
C ASN A 101 -11.98 47.35 31.99
N ASN A 102 -11.98 47.59 30.68
CA ASN A 102 -12.17 48.92 30.10
C ASN A 102 -13.63 49.17 29.73
N PHE A 103 -14.07 50.43 29.74
CA PHE A 103 -15.38 50.82 29.25
C PHE A 103 -15.34 51.09 27.75
N THR A 104 -16.34 50.62 27.01
CA THR A 104 -16.48 50.83 25.56
C THR A 104 -17.95 50.87 25.14
N PHE A 105 -18.23 51.38 23.95
CA PHE A 105 -19.59 51.50 23.41
C PHE A 105 -19.94 50.30 22.53
N GLY A 106 -21.13 49.75 22.73
CA GLY A 106 -21.65 48.63 21.93
C GLY A 106 -23.13 48.81 21.63
N SER A 107 -23.61 48.16 20.57
CA SER A 107 -25.04 48.19 20.26
C SER A 107 -25.81 47.45 21.37
N ALA A 108 -26.96 47.98 21.77
CA ALA A 108 -27.81 47.34 22.78
C ALA A 108 -28.16 45.89 22.40
N VAL A 109 -28.39 45.63 21.11
CA VAL A 109 -28.69 44.29 20.56
C VAL A 109 -27.50 43.34 20.75
N SER A 110 -26.27 43.82 20.51
CA SER A 110 -25.06 43.01 20.67
C SER A 110 -24.80 42.65 22.13
N LEU A 111 -25.19 43.53 23.06
CA LEU A 111 -24.88 43.36 24.47
C LEU A 111 -25.94 42.55 25.22
N LEU A 112 -27.21 42.79 24.93
CA LEU A 112 -28.33 42.06 25.53
C LEU A 112 -28.59 40.72 24.82
N GLY A 113 -28.08 40.60 23.58
CA GLY A 113 -28.36 39.46 22.72
C GLY A 113 -29.83 39.36 22.31
N ALA A 114 -30.17 38.22 21.69
CA ALA A 114 -31.56 37.86 21.46
C ALA A 114 -32.23 37.61 22.82
N HIS A 115 -33.24 38.42 23.13
CA HIS A 115 -34.04 38.30 24.34
C HIS A 115 -35.51 38.09 23.97
N GLN A 116 -36.28 37.56 24.92
CA GLN A 116 -37.70 37.32 24.74
C GLN A 116 -38.51 38.33 25.55
N HIS A 117 -39.66 38.69 25.00
CA HIS A 117 -40.69 39.46 25.67
C HIS A 117 -41.86 38.53 25.99
N LYS A 118 -42.57 38.80 27.10
CA LYS A 118 -43.87 38.18 27.30
C LYS A 118 -44.85 38.77 26.28
N THR A 119 -45.92 38.05 25.97
CA THR A 119 -46.93 38.56 25.02
C THR A 119 -47.52 39.87 25.52
N GLU A 120 -47.71 39.99 26.84
CA GLU A 120 -48.18 41.21 27.50
C GLU A 120 -47.31 42.45 27.23
N ASP A 121 -46.04 42.26 26.88
CA ASP A 121 -45.12 43.34 26.56
C ASP A 121 -45.27 43.83 25.10
N ILE A 122 -46.05 43.12 24.26
CA ILE A 122 -46.26 43.42 22.83
C ILE A 122 -47.63 44.08 22.63
N VAL A 123 -47.64 45.42 22.61
CA VAL A 123 -48.85 46.21 22.38
C VAL A 123 -49.49 45.89 21.02
N GLY A 124 -50.79 45.55 21.02
CA GLY A 124 -51.60 45.32 19.80
C GLY A 124 -51.64 43.88 19.28
N LEU A 125 -50.92 42.94 19.91
CA LEU A 125 -50.94 41.53 19.52
C LEU A 125 -52.32 40.87 19.73
N ASP A 126 -53.01 41.24 20.80
CA ASP A 126 -54.34 40.68 21.10
C ASP A 126 -55.41 41.16 20.11
N ASP A 127 -55.34 42.43 19.67
CA ASP A 127 -56.22 42.97 18.63
C ASP A 127 -56.02 42.27 17.28
N PHE A 128 -54.77 41.93 16.94
CA PHE A 128 -54.45 41.16 15.75
C PHE A 128 -55.01 39.73 15.85
N ARG A 129 -54.85 39.06 17.00
CA ARG A 129 -55.41 37.72 17.23
C ARG A 129 -56.92 37.68 17.10
N ALA A 130 -57.61 38.74 17.55
CA ALA A 130 -59.06 38.84 17.44
C ALA A 130 -59.55 38.89 15.98
N LYS A 131 -58.79 39.49 15.06
CA LYS A 131 -59.15 39.59 13.63
C LYS A 131 -59.03 38.27 12.85
N ILE A 132 -58.33 37.26 13.37
CA ILE A 132 -58.12 35.95 12.71
C ILE A 132 -59.30 34.99 12.96
N ASN A 133 -60.22 35.29 13.89
CA ASN A 133 -61.35 34.43 14.25
C ASN A 133 -62.55 34.58 13.30
N GLN A 134 -62.40 34.18 12.03
CA GLN A 134 -63.50 33.52 11.29
C GLN A 134 -63.55 32.05 11.74
N ASP A 135 -64.73 31.44 11.80
CA ASP A 135 -65.00 30.17 12.51
C ASP A 135 -64.22 28.97 11.93
N LEU A 136 -63.10 28.61 12.58
CA LEU A 136 -62.17 27.52 12.21
C LEU A 136 -62.52 26.16 12.85
N THR A 137 -63.72 25.98 13.41
CA THR A 137 -64.08 24.78 14.19
C THR A 137 -64.26 23.49 13.37
N SER A 138 -64.34 23.56 12.03
CA SER A 138 -64.37 22.39 11.12
C SER A 138 -63.00 22.02 10.53
N TYR A 139 -62.00 22.90 10.63
CA TYR A 139 -60.59 22.61 10.36
C TYR A 139 -59.85 22.60 11.69
N GLY A 140 -59.90 21.45 12.37
CA GLY A 140 -59.20 21.24 13.63
C GLY A 140 -57.79 21.81 13.56
N ARG A 141 -57.55 22.87 14.35
CA ARG A 141 -56.21 23.39 14.63
C ARG A 141 -55.38 22.21 15.12
N LEU A 142 -54.44 21.77 14.31
CA LEU A 142 -53.46 20.79 14.76
C LEU A 142 -52.58 21.51 15.79
N THR A 143 -52.67 21.09 17.04
CA THR A 143 -51.82 21.56 18.16
C THR A 143 -50.39 21.01 18.08
N SER A 144 -50.03 20.40 16.95
CA SER A 144 -48.75 19.80 16.56
C SER A 144 -48.67 19.83 15.02
N PRO A 145 -47.54 19.54 14.36
CA PRO A 145 -47.56 19.31 12.92
C PRO A 145 -48.58 18.20 12.59
N ASN A 146 -49.08 18.15 11.35
CA ASN A 146 -49.84 16.98 10.86
C ASN A 146 -48.85 15.81 10.72
N GLU A 147 -48.32 15.35 11.84
CA GLU A 147 -47.46 14.20 11.91
C GLU A 147 -48.36 13.02 11.61
N TRP A 148 -48.07 12.37 10.48
CA TRP A 148 -48.57 11.04 10.22
C TRP A 148 -48.29 10.21 11.47
N LYS A 149 -49.34 9.75 12.15
CA LYS A 149 -49.17 8.94 13.36
C LYS A 149 -48.55 7.60 12.98
N ASN A 150 -48.16 6.78 13.96
CA ASN A 150 -47.65 5.43 13.73
C ASN A 150 -48.59 4.56 12.86
N TYR A 151 -49.89 4.89 12.82
CA TYR A 151 -50.87 4.26 11.95
C TYR A 151 -51.80 5.30 11.31
N ASN A 152 -51.86 5.31 9.98
CA ASN A 152 -52.78 6.15 9.21
C ASN A 152 -53.59 5.24 8.27
N LYS A 153 -54.92 5.33 8.34
CA LYS A 153 -55.84 4.53 7.51
C LYS A 153 -56.54 5.43 6.50
N PHE A 154 -56.25 5.20 5.21
CA PHE A 154 -56.95 5.85 4.11
C PHE A 154 -58.01 4.91 3.56
N THR A 155 -59.27 5.34 3.56
CA THR A 155 -60.43 4.55 3.08
C THR A 155 -60.81 4.87 1.64
N SER A 156 -60.01 5.67 0.95
CA SER A 156 -60.23 6.12 -0.43
C SER A 156 -58.89 6.28 -1.15
N LYS A 157 -58.94 6.50 -2.47
CA LYS A 157 -57.75 6.63 -3.33
C LYS A 157 -56.81 7.72 -2.80
N VAL A 158 -55.56 7.35 -2.54
CA VAL A 158 -54.47 8.30 -2.25
C VAL A 158 -53.69 8.55 -3.54
N THR A 159 -53.42 9.81 -3.86
CA THR A 159 -52.56 10.21 -4.99
C THR A 159 -51.49 11.16 -4.45
N MET A 160 -50.22 10.83 -4.68
CA MET A 160 -49.08 11.68 -4.31
C MET A 160 -48.57 12.32 -5.60
N SER A 161 -48.61 13.65 -5.68
CA SER A 161 -48.16 14.41 -6.86
C SER A 161 -46.69 14.85 -6.78
N GLY A 162 -46.07 14.77 -5.60
CA GLY A 162 -44.63 14.97 -5.38
C GLY A 162 -43.88 13.65 -5.16
N GLY A 163 -42.57 13.75 -4.89
CA GLY A 163 -41.75 12.59 -4.52
C GLY A 163 -42.09 12.06 -3.12
N LEU A 164 -41.87 10.76 -2.90
CA LEU A 164 -41.87 10.14 -1.56
C LEU A 164 -40.41 9.92 -1.16
N GLU A 165 -39.96 10.64 -0.13
CA GLU A 165 -38.64 10.46 0.46
C GLU A 165 -38.76 9.59 1.72
N LEU A 166 -37.95 8.52 1.79
CA LEU A 166 -37.80 7.72 3.00
C LEU A 166 -36.49 8.16 3.65
N LEU A 167 -36.58 8.76 4.84
CA LEU A 167 -35.40 9.18 5.59
C LEU A 167 -34.83 7.98 6.39
N ASP A 168 -33.49 7.90 6.44
CA ASP A 168 -32.72 6.91 7.18
C ASP A 168 -33.04 5.44 6.80
N ASN A 169 -32.90 4.52 7.77
CA ASN A 169 -33.11 3.08 7.60
C ASN A 169 -34.61 2.68 7.64
N SER A 170 -35.51 3.59 7.29
CA SER A 170 -36.96 3.37 7.40
C SER A 170 -37.44 2.38 6.32
N PRO A 171 -37.96 1.20 6.68
CA PRO A 171 -38.45 0.25 5.70
C PRO A 171 -39.78 0.74 5.10
N PHE A 172 -39.94 0.62 3.80
CA PHE A 172 -41.23 0.79 3.12
C PHE A 172 -41.75 -0.57 2.71
N SER A 173 -42.97 -0.92 3.13
CA SER A 173 -43.65 -2.17 2.76
C SER A 173 -45.07 -1.87 2.31
N LEU A 174 -45.42 -2.33 1.11
CA LEU A 174 -46.78 -2.35 0.60
C LEU A 174 -47.35 -3.76 0.79
N ILE A 175 -48.40 -3.88 1.60
CA ILE A 175 -49.09 -5.16 1.88
C ILE A 175 -50.51 -5.09 1.30
N HIS A 176 -50.90 -6.11 0.54
CA HIS A 176 -52.23 -6.24 -0.02
C HIS A 176 -52.79 -7.62 0.35
N ASN A 177 -53.97 -7.67 0.96
CA ASN A 177 -54.62 -8.91 1.41
C ASN A 177 -53.74 -9.81 2.29
N GLY A 178 -52.86 -9.22 3.11
CA GLY A 178 -51.96 -9.95 4.00
C GLY A 178 -50.66 -10.44 3.36
N GLU A 179 -50.46 -10.20 2.05
CA GLU A 179 -49.22 -10.51 1.34
C GLU A 179 -48.41 -9.24 1.05
N THR A 180 -47.09 -9.30 1.27
CA THR A 180 -46.17 -8.21 0.90
C THR A 180 -46.04 -8.14 -0.61
N VAL A 181 -46.53 -7.05 -1.21
CA VAL A 181 -46.46 -6.77 -2.64
C VAL A 181 -45.09 -6.22 -3.04
N THR A 182 -44.51 -5.36 -2.21
CA THR A 182 -43.18 -4.77 -2.42
C THR A 182 -42.64 -4.28 -1.09
N SER A 183 -41.35 -4.48 -0.86
CA SER A 183 -40.59 -4.00 0.29
C SER A 183 -39.28 -3.36 -0.14
N LEU A 184 -38.89 -2.26 0.52
CA LEU A 184 -37.57 -1.64 0.44
C LEU A 184 -37.04 -1.50 1.87
N SER A 185 -35.87 -2.08 2.12
CA SER A 185 -35.13 -1.92 3.37
C SER A 185 -33.62 -1.83 3.10
N THR A 186 -32.84 -1.52 4.13
CA THR A 186 -31.37 -1.56 4.07
C THR A 186 -30.79 -2.95 3.87
N THR A 187 -31.62 -3.99 4.03
CA THR A 187 -31.23 -5.40 3.91
C THR A 187 -31.74 -6.07 2.64
N GLY A 188 -32.56 -5.40 1.83
CA GLY A 188 -33.01 -5.91 0.53
C GLY A 188 -34.21 -5.19 -0.08
N SER A 189 -34.53 -5.52 -1.34
CA SER A 189 -35.73 -5.06 -2.04
C SER A 189 -36.44 -6.21 -2.75
N THR A 190 -37.76 -6.17 -2.80
CA THR A 190 -38.61 -7.13 -3.52
C THR A 190 -39.29 -6.53 -4.77
N LEU A 191 -38.82 -5.36 -5.24
CA LEU A 191 -39.31 -4.73 -6.46
C LEU A 191 -39.20 -5.70 -7.65
N LYS A 192 -40.35 -6.12 -8.18
CA LYS A 192 -40.43 -6.97 -9.39
C LYS A 192 -40.74 -6.12 -10.61
N GLY A 193 -39.73 -5.89 -11.44
CA GLY A 193 -39.83 -5.22 -12.74
C GLY A 193 -38.49 -4.64 -13.17
N PRO A 194 -38.34 -4.22 -14.44
CA PRO A 194 -37.12 -3.55 -14.91
C PRO A 194 -37.00 -2.18 -14.22
N LEU A 195 -36.31 -2.15 -13.09
CA LEU A 195 -36.00 -0.94 -12.35
C LEU A 195 -34.96 -0.15 -13.15
N LYS A 196 -35.23 1.13 -13.40
CA LYS A 196 -34.23 2.06 -13.92
C LYS A 196 -33.92 3.10 -12.85
N VAL A 197 -32.64 3.24 -12.48
CA VAL A 197 -32.15 4.33 -11.62
C VAL A 197 -31.32 5.24 -12.51
N ASP A 198 -31.66 6.54 -12.54
CA ASP A 198 -31.01 7.55 -13.40
C ASP A 198 -30.98 7.21 -14.90
N GLY A 199 -31.94 6.39 -15.36
CA GLY A 199 -32.03 5.92 -16.75
C GLY A 199 -31.36 4.58 -17.01
N ASP A 200 -30.55 4.08 -16.08
CA ASP A 200 -29.82 2.82 -16.18
C ASP A 200 -30.59 1.65 -15.56
N VAL A 201 -30.65 0.53 -16.28
CA VAL A 201 -31.35 -0.68 -15.83
C VAL A 201 -30.59 -1.32 -14.67
N VAL A 202 -31.25 -1.47 -13.53
CA VAL A 202 -30.73 -2.18 -12.36
C VAL A 202 -31.03 -3.66 -12.54
N TYR A 203 -30.00 -4.42 -12.93
CA TYR A 203 -30.07 -5.87 -13.01
C TYR A 203 -29.90 -6.51 -11.64
N THR A 204 -30.69 -7.53 -11.34
CA THR A 204 -30.44 -8.39 -10.18
C THR A 204 -29.13 -9.14 -10.37
N LYS A 205 -28.46 -9.53 -9.27
CA LYS A 205 -27.23 -10.35 -9.33
C LYS A 205 -27.43 -11.61 -10.19
N SER A 206 -28.60 -12.25 -10.12
CA SER A 206 -28.91 -13.41 -10.95
C SER A 206 -28.97 -13.09 -12.45
N GLU A 207 -29.45 -11.92 -12.84
CA GLU A 207 -29.47 -11.48 -14.24
C GLU A 207 -28.08 -11.10 -14.73
N ILE A 208 -27.26 -10.47 -13.88
CA ILE A 208 -25.83 -10.22 -14.16
C ILE A 208 -25.09 -11.55 -14.32
N ASP A 209 -25.31 -12.51 -13.43
CA ASP A 209 -24.67 -13.82 -13.51
C ASP A 209 -25.09 -14.58 -14.78
N LYS A 210 -26.36 -14.47 -15.21
CA LYS A 210 -26.83 -15.02 -16.49
C LYS A 210 -26.23 -14.29 -17.69
N LEU A 211 -26.10 -12.97 -17.64
CA LEU A 211 -25.49 -12.17 -18.69
C LEU A 211 -24.00 -12.49 -18.80
N ILE A 212 -23.28 -12.56 -17.69
CA ILE A 212 -21.87 -12.99 -17.63
C ILE A 212 -21.74 -14.43 -18.15
N ALA A 213 -22.62 -15.35 -17.74
CA ALA A 213 -22.61 -16.72 -18.26
C ALA A 213 -22.87 -16.79 -19.78
N SER A 214 -23.68 -15.86 -20.32
CA SER A 214 -23.91 -15.74 -21.77
C SER A 214 -22.75 -15.08 -22.52
N LEU A 215 -22.00 -14.19 -21.85
CA LEU A 215 -20.84 -13.49 -22.41
C LEU A 215 -19.56 -14.33 -22.33
N VAL A 216 -19.43 -15.19 -21.32
CA VAL A 216 -18.33 -16.15 -21.17
C VAL A 216 -18.69 -17.40 -21.98
N LYS A 217 -18.49 -17.31 -23.30
CA LYS A 217 -18.51 -18.48 -24.20
C LYS A 217 -17.41 -19.45 -23.75
N LYS A 218 -17.81 -20.54 -23.09
CA LYS A 218 -16.86 -21.62 -22.75
C LYS A 218 -16.33 -22.22 -24.05
N PRO A 219 -15.01 -22.32 -24.23
CA PRO A 219 -14.48 -22.88 -25.45
C PRO A 219 -14.87 -24.34 -25.59
N VAL A 220 -15.08 -24.80 -26.82
CA VAL A 220 -15.15 -26.23 -27.11
C VAL A 220 -13.73 -26.77 -27.06
N GLU A 221 -13.48 -27.72 -26.17
CA GLU A 221 -12.16 -28.30 -25.94
C GLU A 221 -12.06 -29.70 -26.56
N ILE A 222 -11.00 -29.96 -27.32
CA ILE A 222 -10.71 -31.26 -27.92
C ILE A 222 -9.28 -31.66 -27.56
N LEU A 223 -9.14 -32.72 -26.76
CA LEU A 223 -7.85 -33.35 -26.45
C LEU A 223 -7.56 -34.44 -27.48
N ILE A 224 -6.37 -34.39 -28.07
CA ILE A 224 -5.91 -35.32 -29.10
C ILE A 224 -4.64 -36.01 -28.63
N THR A 225 -4.70 -37.34 -28.58
CA THR A 225 -3.67 -38.20 -27.98
C THR A 225 -3.04 -39.15 -28.99
N GLU A 226 -3.56 -39.17 -30.22
CA GLU A 226 -3.10 -40.01 -31.32
C GLU A 226 -2.89 -39.17 -32.58
N SER A 227 -1.90 -39.54 -33.38
CA SER A 227 -1.65 -38.91 -34.68
C SER A 227 -2.80 -39.16 -35.65
N GLY A 228 -3.08 -38.20 -36.53
CA GLY A 228 -4.19 -38.33 -37.46
C GLY A 228 -4.53 -37.05 -38.19
N THR A 229 -5.79 -36.96 -38.64
CA THR A 229 -6.34 -35.75 -39.24
C THR A 229 -6.82 -34.80 -38.15
N LEU A 230 -6.61 -33.51 -38.36
CA LEU A 230 -7.03 -32.49 -37.42
C LEU A 230 -8.57 -32.36 -37.37
N PRO A 231 -9.22 -32.48 -36.19
CA PRO A 231 -10.67 -32.34 -36.08
C PRO A 231 -11.10 -30.87 -36.08
N PHE A 232 -12.18 -30.56 -36.81
CA PHE A 232 -12.83 -29.24 -36.81
C PHE A 232 -14.30 -29.38 -36.40
N PRO A 233 -14.73 -28.75 -35.28
CA PRO A 233 -16.15 -28.60 -34.98
C PRO A 233 -16.89 -27.87 -36.11
N ALA A 234 -18.19 -28.18 -36.28
CA ALA A 234 -19.01 -27.68 -37.38
C ALA A 234 -19.10 -26.13 -37.43
N ASP A 235 -19.05 -25.47 -36.27
CA ASP A 235 -19.26 -24.02 -36.13
C ASP A 235 -17.95 -23.20 -36.15
N VAL A 236 -16.81 -23.82 -36.45
CA VAL A 236 -15.54 -23.10 -36.57
C VAL A 236 -15.52 -22.28 -37.86
N THR A 237 -15.40 -20.97 -37.75
CA THR A 237 -15.24 -20.05 -38.87
C THR A 237 -13.78 -19.65 -39.05
N ASP A 238 -13.47 -18.90 -40.12
CA ASP A 238 -12.13 -18.40 -40.37
C ASP A 238 -11.62 -17.42 -39.31
N ASP A 239 -12.54 -16.74 -38.62
CA ASP A 239 -12.28 -15.75 -37.56
C ASP A 239 -12.33 -16.33 -36.15
N THR A 240 -12.81 -17.58 -35.99
CA THR A 240 -12.83 -18.28 -34.70
C THR A 240 -11.44 -18.27 -34.09
N GLU A 241 -11.33 -17.83 -32.83
CA GLU A 241 -10.08 -17.93 -32.11
C GLU A 241 -9.86 -19.37 -31.66
N VAL A 242 -8.66 -19.89 -31.91
CA VAL A 242 -8.26 -21.21 -31.48
C VAL A 242 -6.99 -21.09 -30.65
N GLU A 243 -7.08 -21.55 -29.41
CA GLU A 243 -5.92 -21.77 -28.56
C GLU A 243 -5.48 -23.22 -28.67
N ILE A 244 -4.19 -23.42 -28.92
CA ILE A 244 -3.58 -24.73 -29.07
C ILE A 244 -2.50 -24.88 -28.02
N TRP A 245 -2.61 -25.94 -27.23
CA TRP A 245 -1.55 -26.43 -26.37
C TRP A 245 -1.04 -27.74 -26.93
N ALA A 246 0.28 -27.90 -27.02
CA ALA A 246 0.90 -29.12 -27.51
C ALA A 246 2.06 -29.52 -26.61
N TRP A 247 2.15 -30.80 -26.30
CA TRP A 247 3.22 -31.39 -25.49
C TRP A 247 4.02 -32.38 -26.32
N GLY A 248 5.34 -32.27 -26.33
CA GLY A 248 6.22 -33.32 -26.84
C GLY A 248 6.22 -34.55 -25.93
N GLY A 249 6.70 -35.68 -26.45
CA GLY A 249 6.89 -36.89 -25.63
C GLY A 249 8.08 -36.72 -24.66
N GLY A 250 8.02 -37.36 -23.50
CA GLY A 250 9.18 -37.47 -22.62
C GLY A 250 10.23 -38.42 -23.16
N GLY A 251 11.51 -38.23 -22.80
CA GLY A 251 12.58 -39.18 -23.08
C GLY A 251 12.53 -40.38 -22.14
N SER A 252 13.08 -41.53 -22.55
CA SER A 252 13.24 -42.65 -21.61
C SER A 252 14.36 -42.39 -20.62
N GLY A 253 14.33 -43.08 -19.48
CA GLY A 253 15.49 -43.16 -18.61
C GLY A 253 16.65 -43.92 -19.26
N GLY A 254 17.82 -43.79 -18.64
CA GLY A 254 19.01 -44.57 -18.94
C GLY A 254 19.05 -45.87 -18.14
N THR A 255 19.68 -46.88 -18.70
CA THR A 255 19.93 -48.15 -18.03
C THR A 255 21.10 -48.02 -17.06
N GLY A 256 20.99 -48.62 -15.89
CA GLY A 256 22.13 -48.71 -14.98
C GLY A 256 23.03 -49.90 -15.26
N VAL A 257 24.25 -49.85 -14.74
CA VAL A 257 25.28 -50.85 -15.00
C VAL A 257 25.84 -51.41 -13.70
N ARG A 258 25.92 -52.74 -13.64
CA ARG A 258 26.57 -53.49 -12.56
C ARG A 258 27.97 -53.95 -13.00
N LEU A 259 29.00 -53.47 -12.31
CA LEU A 259 30.38 -53.91 -12.48
C LEU A 259 30.74 -54.98 -11.44
N LYS A 260 31.31 -56.10 -11.89
CA LYS A 260 31.84 -57.16 -11.04
C LYS A 260 33.35 -57.01 -10.90
N THR A 261 33.84 -56.79 -9.69
CA THR A 261 35.28 -56.73 -9.39
C THR A 261 35.66 -57.87 -8.46
N THR A 262 36.76 -58.56 -8.80
CA THR A 262 37.32 -59.63 -7.97
C THR A 262 38.66 -59.19 -7.41
N TYR A 263 38.80 -59.17 -6.09
CA TYR A 263 40.07 -58.88 -5.42
C TYR A 263 40.33 -59.93 -4.34
N ASN A 264 41.51 -60.57 -4.38
CA ASN A 264 41.90 -61.67 -3.48
C ASN A 264 40.82 -62.75 -3.30
N GLY A 265 40.18 -63.18 -4.40
CA GLY A 265 39.14 -64.21 -4.38
C GLY A 265 37.76 -63.74 -3.90
N ARG A 266 37.62 -62.51 -3.40
CA ARG A 266 36.33 -61.92 -3.00
C ARG A 266 35.69 -61.19 -4.18
N ILE A 267 34.44 -61.52 -4.48
CA ILE A 267 33.63 -60.85 -5.49
C ILE A 267 32.89 -59.68 -4.84
N THR A 268 33.03 -58.49 -5.42
CA THR A 268 32.27 -57.28 -5.05
C THR A 268 31.55 -56.75 -6.29
N TYR A 269 30.33 -56.24 -6.10
CA TYR A 269 29.55 -55.61 -7.17
C TYR A 269 29.40 -54.13 -6.88
N THR A 270 29.78 -53.30 -7.84
CA THR A 270 29.56 -51.85 -7.82
C THR A 270 28.48 -51.52 -8.85
N TYR A 271 27.54 -50.67 -8.46
CA TYR A 271 26.34 -50.36 -9.22
C TYR A 271 26.34 -48.87 -9.57
N TYR A 272 26.09 -48.56 -10.84
CA TYR A 272 26.06 -47.21 -11.39
C TYR A 272 24.68 -46.94 -11.98
N GLY A 273 23.90 -46.13 -11.26
CA GLY A 273 22.55 -45.72 -11.65
C GLY A 273 22.53 -45.01 -13.01
N GLY A 274 21.54 -45.31 -13.84
CA GLY A 274 21.19 -44.56 -15.06
C GLY A 274 20.44 -43.28 -14.72
N GLY A 275 20.63 -42.26 -15.57
CA GLY A 275 19.94 -40.97 -15.42
C GLY A 275 18.47 -41.07 -15.83
N GLY A 276 17.62 -40.24 -15.24
CA GLY A 276 16.22 -40.13 -15.66
C GLY A 276 16.06 -39.45 -17.02
N GLY A 277 14.96 -39.71 -17.70
CA GLY A 277 14.64 -39.09 -18.99
C GLY A 277 14.14 -37.64 -18.84
N GLY A 278 14.44 -36.78 -19.82
CA GLY A 278 13.93 -35.41 -19.83
C GLY A 278 12.43 -35.35 -20.13
N GLY A 279 11.72 -34.40 -19.54
CA GLY A 279 10.32 -34.14 -19.84
C GLY A 279 10.11 -33.47 -21.20
N GLY A 280 8.95 -33.67 -21.82
CA GLY A 280 8.57 -33.05 -23.09
C GLY A 280 8.31 -31.54 -22.95
N GLN A 281 8.59 -30.79 -24.02
CA GLN A 281 8.27 -29.38 -24.12
C GLN A 281 6.75 -29.15 -24.18
N CYS A 282 6.27 -28.02 -23.65
CA CYS A 282 4.93 -27.52 -23.93
C CYS A 282 5.00 -26.26 -24.80
N VAL A 283 4.16 -26.16 -25.82
CA VAL A 283 4.01 -24.98 -26.67
C VAL A 283 2.56 -24.55 -26.67
N ARG A 284 2.34 -23.24 -26.45
CA ARG A 284 1.03 -22.61 -26.53
C ARG A 284 1.02 -21.56 -27.65
N VAL A 285 0.05 -21.66 -28.54
CA VAL A 285 -0.21 -20.64 -29.57
C VAL A 285 -1.69 -20.27 -29.60
N LYS A 286 -1.96 -19.03 -29.99
CA LYS A 286 -3.30 -18.56 -30.33
C LYS A 286 -3.31 -18.14 -31.78
N ILE A 287 -4.20 -18.73 -32.57
CA ILE A 287 -4.31 -18.48 -34.01
C ILE A 287 -5.79 -18.39 -34.40
N LYS A 288 -6.05 -17.92 -35.62
CA LYS A 288 -7.40 -17.90 -36.20
C LYS A 288 -7.73 -19.23 -36.89
N GLY A 289 -9.02 -19.56 -36.99
CA GLY A 289 -9.51 -20.77 -37.65
C GLY A 289 -8.98 -20.92 -39.08
N SER A 290 -8.89 -19.81 -39.82
CA SER A 290 -8.28 -19.74 -41.16
C SER A 290 -6.82 -20.19 -41.22
N GLN A 291 -6.03 -19.93 -40.16
CA GLN A 291 -4.64 -20.36 -40.07
C GLN A 291 -4.55 -21.85 -39.72
N LEU A 292 -5.41 -22.33 -38.82
CA LEU A 292 -5.45 -23.74 -38.44
C LEU A 292 -5.89 -24.64 -39.60
N ARG A 293 -6.83 -24.19 -40.45
CA ARG A 293 -7.30 -24.91 -41.65
C ARG A 293 -6.20 -25.20 -42.67
N LYS A 294 -5.08 -24.49 -42.62
CA LYS A 294 -3.91 -24.76 -43.48
C LYS A 294 -3.16 -26.02 -43.05
N ALA A 295 -3.29 -26.42 -41.78
CA ALA A 295 -2.74 -27.67 -41.27
C ALA A 295 -3.73 -28.81 -41.52
N LYS A 296 -3.25 -29.92 -42.09
CA LYS A 296 -4.08 -31.10 -42.40
C LYS A 296 -3.84 -32.25 -41.43
N ASN A 297 -2.59 -32.46 -41.04
CA ASN A 297 -2.15 -33.60 -40.26
C ASN A 297 -1.53 -33.16 -38.94
N ILE A 298 -1.78 -33.98 -37.92
CA ILE A 298 -1.16 -33.87 -36.61
C ILE A 298 -0.33 -35.12 -36.34
N GLN A 299 0.85 -34.89 -35.77
CA GLN A 299 1.70 -35.95 -35.27
C GLN A 299 1.84 -35.76 -33.76
N ILE A 300 1.44 -36.77 -32.99
CA ILE A 300 1.68 -36.80 -31.55
C ILE A 300 3.06 -37.41 -31.27
N GLY A 301 3.85 -36.71 -30.49
CA GLY A 301 5.17 -37.15 -30.06
C GLY A 301 5.06 -38.33 -29.11
N GLY A 302 5.47 -39.52 -29.55
CA GLY A 302 5.54 -40.70 -28.69
C GLY A 302 6.57 -40.54 -27.58
N GLY A 303 6.30 -41.12 -26.42
CA GLY A 303 7.31 -41.24 -25.37
C GLY A 303 8.49 -42.10 -25.83
N GLY A 304 9.69 -41.70 -25.44
CA GLY A 304 10.92 -42.42 -25.77
C GLY A 304 10.89 -43.84 -25.18
N LYS A 305 11.26 -44.83 -25.99
CA LYS A 305 11.52 -46.21 -25.56
C LYS A 305 13.00 -46.50 -25.85
N ASN A 306 13.85 -46.42 -24.83
CA ASN A 306 15.31 -46.41 -25.01
C ASN A 306 15.79 -45.33 -25.99
N GLY A 307 15.19 -44.13 -25.90
CA GLY A 307 15.42 -43.05 -26.84
C GLY A 307 14.84 -41.73 -26.38
N ASN A 308 15.07 -40.69 -27.17
CA ASN A 308 14.44 -39.39 -26.97
C ASN A 308 12.92 -39.49 -27.18
N GLY A 309 12.18 -38.59 -26.54
CA GLY A 309 10.77 -38.39 -26.83
C GLY A 309 10.57 -37.80 -28.23
N GLY A 310 9.50 -38.19 -28.88
CA GLY A 310 9.08 -37.64 -30.16
C GLY A 310 8.56 -36.22 -30.03
N ALA A 311 8.72 -35.43 -31.10
CA ALA A 311 8.10 -34.12 -31.19
C ALA A 311 6.61 -34.24 -31.58
N THR A 312 5.77 -33.40 -30.97
CA THR A 312 4.37 -33.20 -31.36
C THR A 312 4.30 -32.05 -32.35
N ILE A 313 3.71 -32.29 -33.52
CA ILE A 313 3.76 -31.38 -34.67
C ILE A 313 2.35 -31.15 -35.20
N ILE A 314 2.04 -29.88 -35.42
CA ILE A 314 0.96 -29.45 -36.31
C ILE A 314 1.65 -28.74 -37.47
N GLU A 315 1.65 -29.36 -38.64
CA GLU A 315 2.43 -28.90 -39.79
C GLU A 315 2.09 -27.44 -40.15
N GLY A 316 3.12 -26.60 -40.25
CA GLY A 316 2.97 -25.17 -40.55
C GLY A 316 2.43 -24.30 -39.40
N VAL A 317 2.14 -24.88 -38.22
CA VAL A 317 1.60 -24.16 -37.06
C VAL A 317 2.57 -24.18 -35.88
N LEU A 318 2.95 -25.37 -35.40
CA LEU A 318 3.81 -25.50 -34.21
C LEU A 318 4.55 -26.84 -34.16
N ILE A 319 5.62 -26.84 -33.37
CA ILE A 319 6.37 -28.04 -32.97
C ILE A 319 6.67 -27.95 -31.48
N ALA A 320 6.24 -28.95 -30.71
CA ALA A 320 6.62 -29.16 -29.32
C ALA A 320 7.61 -30.32 -29.23
N ASN A 321 8.87 -30.04 -28.90
CA ASN A 321 9.95 -31.02 -28.91
C ASN A 321 9.84 -32.01 -27.75
N GLY A 322 10.27 -33.25 -28.00
CA GLY A 322 10.38 -34.24 -26.95
C GLY A 322 11.58 -34.02 -26.03
N GLY A 323 11.56 -34.66 -24.88
CA GLY A 323 12.69 -34.69 -23.94
C GLY A 323 13.80 -35.65 -24.38
N SER A 324 15.02 -35.40 -23.93
CA SER A 324 16.17 -36.25 -24.25
C SER A 324 16.21 -37.49 -23.38
N ILE A 325 16.82 -38.56 -23.88
CA ILE A 325 17.10 -39.78 -23.12
C ILE A 325 18.04 -39.50 -21.94
N GLY A 326 17.81 -40.17 -20.81
CA GLY A 326 18.79 -40.27 -19.74
C GLY A 326 19.98 -41.15 -20.17
N SER A 327 21.20 -40.73 -19.81
CA SER A 327 22.40 -41.52 -20.14
C SER A 327 22.50 -42.75 -19.25
N ASN A 328 23.12 -43.80 -19.78
CA ASN A 328 23.40 -45.01 -19.00
C ASN A 328 24.50 -44.74 -17.95
N GLY A 329 24.47 -45.50 -16.85
CA GLY A 329 25.64 -45.61 -15.97
C GLY A 329 26.79 -46.31 -16.68
N SER A 330 28.03 -46.10 -16.21
CA SER A 330 29.22 -46.72 -16.81
C SER A 330 30.13 -47.28 -15.73
N GLY A 331 30.30 -48.59 -15.73
CA GLY A 331 31.28 -49.27 -14.89
C GLY A 331 32.73 -49.08 -15.35
N VAL A 332 32.96 -48.70 -16.61
CA VAL A 332 34.32 -48.51 -17.14
C VAL A 332 34.90 -47.17 -16.71
N THR A 333 34.07 -46.12 -16.72
CA THR A 333 34.46 -44.76 -16.30
C THR A 333 34.10 -44.46 -14.85
N GLU A 334 33.46 -45.42 -14.16
CA GLU A 334 32.99 -45.30 -12.78
C GLU A 334 32.05 -44.10 -12.55
N THR A 335 31.19 -43.83 -13.53
CA THR A 335 30.27 -42.68 -13.52
C THR A 335 28.81 -43.10 -13.55
N VAL A 336 27.97 -42.41 -12.78
CA VAL A 336 26.51 -42.49 -12.90
C VAL A 336 26.02 -41.86 -14.21
N GLY A 337 24.87 -42.32 -14.68
CA GLY A 337 24.20 -41.80 -15.86
C GLY A 337 23.69 -40.39 -15.62
N LYS A 338 23.86 -39.51 -16.62
CA LYS A 338 23.36 -38.13 -16.59
C LYS A 338 21.89 -38.06 -16.97
N GLY A 339 21.16 -37.18 -16.30
CA GLY A 339 19.78 -36.87 -16.63
C GLY A 339 19.62 -36.34 -18.05
N GLY A 340 18.56 -36.77 -18.72
CA GLY A 340 18.21 -36.27 -20.04
C GLY A 340 17.70 -34.83 -19.96
N ARG A 341 18.10 -33.96 -20.89
CA ARG A 341 17.58 -32.59 -20.93
C ARG A 341 16.08 -32.58 -21.27
N GLY A 342 15.32 -31.73 -20.60
CA GLY A 342 13.94 -31.45 -20.98
C GLY A 342 13.85 -30.89 -22.40
N GLY A 343 12.71 -31.04 -23.07
CA GLY A 343 12.50 -30.47 -24.40
C GLY A 343 12.53 -28.94 -24.36
N TYR A 344 13.31 -28.31 -25.23
CA TYR A 344 13.39 -26.85 -25.37
C TYR A 344 13.61 -26.41 -26.84
N THR A 345 13.29 -25.16 -27.14
CA THR A 345 13.63 -24.49 -28.42
C THR A 345 13.81 -22.99 -28.19
N SER A 346 14.57 -22.31 -29.04
CA SER A 346 14.98 -20.90 -28.91
C SER A 346 14.05 -19.88 -29.59
N ILE A 347 12.88 -20.31 -30.09
CA ILE A 347 12.03 -19.52 -30.99
C ILE A 347 10.86 -18.85 -30.21
N LYS A 348 10.31 -17.73 -30.71
CA LYS A 348 9.45 -16.75 -30.01
C LYS A 348 7.94 -17.08 -29.89
N ASN A 349 7.55 -18.32 -29.57
CA ASN A 349 6.17 -18.62 -29.13
C ASN A 349 6.16 -18.84 -27.61
N PHE A 350 4.99 -18.82 -26.94
CA PHE A 350 4.91 -19.16 -25.51
C PHE A 350 5.31 -20.63 -25.32
N ILE A 351 6.60 -20.82 -25.07
CA ILE A 351 7.29 -22.08 -25.01
C ILE A 351 7.72 -22.32 -23.58
N PHE A 352 7.40 -23.50 -23.08
CA PHE A 352 7.71 -23.92 -21.73
C PHE A 352 8.54 -25.21 -21.81
N SER A 353 9.74 -25.18 -21.25
CA SER A 353 10.63 -26.32 -21.26
C SER A 353 10.08 -27.48 -20.42
N GLY A 354 10.40 -28.70 -20.84
CA GLY A 354 10.26 -29.85 -19.96
C GLY A 354 11.28 -29.80 -18.81
N GLY A 355 11.01 -30.54 -17.74
CA GLY A 355 11.98 -30.72 -16.66
C GLY A 355 13.14 -31.62 -17.06
N ASP A 356 14.35 -31.31 -16.60
CA ASP A 356 15.51 -32.17 -16.82
C ASP A 356 15.40 -33.45 -15.99
N GLY A 357 15.92 -34.57 -16.49
CA GLY A 357 16.02 -35.81 -15.73
C GLY A 357 17.02 -35.68 -14.57
N GLY A 358 16.83 -36.47 -13.52
CA GLY A 358 17.79 -36.58 -12.44
C GLY A 358 19.00 -37.43 -12.84
N ASP A 359 20.19 -37.05 -12.41
CA ASP A 359 21.38 -37.91 -12.52
C ASP A 359 21.18 -39.22 -11.72
N GLY A 360 21.87 -40.29 -12.10
CA GLY A 360 21.91 -41.52 -11.30
C GLY A 360 22.51 -41.27 -9.91
N GLY A 361 22.09 -42.05 -8.91
CA GLY A 361 22.43 -41.84 -7.50
C GLY A 361 21.31 -41.16 -6.70
N SER A 362 20.05 -41.50 -7.00
CA SER A 362 18.85 -40.98 -6.32
C SER A 362 18.51 -39.50 -6.57
N TYR A 363 19.11 -38.83 -7.56
CA TYR A 363 18.74 -37.45 -7.88
C TYR A 363 17.34 -37.39 -8.51
N SER A 364 16.54 -36.43 -8.08
CA SER A 364 15.17 -36.26 -8.57
C SER A 364 15.14 -35.51 -9.89
N GLY A 365 14.15 -35.83 -10.73
CA GLY A 365 13.89 -35.08 -11.96
C GLY A 365 13.33 -33.69 -11.67
N GLY A 366 13.62 -32.74 -12.56
CA GLY A 366 13.12 -31.38 -12.51
C GLY A 366 11.62 -31.31 -12.78
N SER A 367 10.92 -30.45 -12.04
CA SER A 367 9.51 -30.15 -12.27
C SER A 367 9.32 -29.11 -13.38
N SER A 368 8.16 -29.13 -14.04
CA SER A 368 7.75 -28.10 -14.99
C SER A 368 6.31 -27.68 -14.73
N LEU A 369 5.97 -26.40 -14.86
CA LEU A 369 4.59 -25.96 -14.67
C LEU A 369 3.68 -26.42 -15.83
N PHE A 370 4.20 -26.35 -17.06
CA PHE A 370 3.42 -26.61 -18.27
C PHE A 370 3.95 -27.78 -19.10
N GLY A 371 5.26 -27.98 -19.18
CA GLY A 371 5.88 -29.13 -19.85
C GLY A 371 5.79 -30.41 -19.02
N GLY A 372 6.31 -31.51 -19.55
CA GLY A 372 6.44 -32.74 -18.78
C GLY A 372 7.52 -32.64 -17.70
N GLY A 373 7.34 -33.34 -16.58
CA GLY A 373 8.35 -33.48 -15.54
C GLY A 373 9.49 -34.42 -15.95
N GLY A 374 10.71 -34.18 -15.49
CA GLY A 374 11.84 -35.07 -15.74
C GLY A 374 11.76 -36.35 -14.90
N GLY A 375 12.26 -37.47 -15.41
CA GLY A 375 12.35 -38.73 -14.66
C GLY A 375 13.41 -38.68 -13.56
N GLY A 376 13.21 -39.45 -12.49
CA GLY A 376 14.20 -39.59 -11.42
C GLY A 376 15.34 -40.54 -11.80
N GLY A 377 16.54 -40.28 -11.31
CA GLY A 377 17.70 -41.16 -11.53
C GLY A 377 17.66 -42.43 -10.68
N GLY A 378 18.16 -43.53 -11.24
CA GLY A 378 18.24 -44.82 -10.54
C GLY A 378 19.21 -44.78 -9.36
N SER A 379 18.99 -45.62 -8.36
CA SER A 379 19.87 -45.72 -7.18
C SER A 379 20.50 -47.09 -7.03
N ASN A 380 21.77 -47.11 -6.64
CA ASN A 380 22.51 -48.32 -6.30
C ASN A 380 22.25 -48.81 -4.86
N ASN A 381 21.75 -47.95 -3.97
CA ASN A 381 21.43 -48.31 -2.59
C ASN A 381 20.28 -47.45 -2.06
N GLY A 382 19.18 -48.08 -1.68
CA GLY A 382 17.98 -47.39 -1.21
C GLY A 382 17.06 -46.96 -2.36
N ASN A 383 16.30 -45.88 -2.11
CA ASN A 383 15.25 -45.43 -3.02
C ASN A 383 15.83 -44.66 -4.21
N GLY A 384 15.27 -44.91 -5.41
CA GLY A 384 15.55 -44.09 -6.59
C GLY A 384 15.03 -42.66 -6.45
N GLY A 385 15.51 -41.78 -7.31
CA GLY A 385 15.08 -40.39 -7.34
C GLY A 385 13.59 -40.26 -7.68
N CYS A 386 12.94 -39.23 -7.16
CA CYS A 386 11.56 -38.94 -7.51
C CYS A 386 11.48 -38.40 -8.95
N GLY A 387 10.39 -38.69 -9.65
CA GLY A 387 10.05 -37.99 -10.87
C GLY A 387 9.64 -36.54 -10.57
N GLY A 388 9.96 -35.64 -11.49
CA GLY A 388 9.56 -34.24 -11.42
C GLY A 388 8.05 -34.08 -11.61
N GLU A 389 7.51 -33.06 -10.96
CA GLU A 389 6.08 -32.77 -10.96
C GLU A 389 5.67 -31.90 -12.17
N SER A 390 4.41 -31.99 -12.58
CA SER A 390 3.83 -31.06 -13.56
C SER A 390 2.34 -30.83 -13.33
N ASP A 391 1.89 -29.58 -13.54
CA ASP A 391 0.47 -29.19 -13.42
C ASP A 391 -0.32 -29.48 -14.69
N LYS A 392 0.25 -29.16 -15.87
CA LYS A 392 -0.42 -29.37 -17.16
C LYS A 392 0.13 -30.51 -18.00
N GLY A 393 1.37 -30.92 -17.74
CA GLY A 393 2.01 -32.06 -18.38
C GLY A 393 1.98 -33.30 -17.49
N GLY A 394 2.58 -34.38 -18.00
CA GLY A 394 2.75 -35.61 -17.25
C GLY A 394 3.89 -35.49 -16.25
N LYS A 395 3.73 -36.12 -15.09
CA LYS A 395 4.81 -36.28 -14.11
C LYS A 395 5.91 -37.20 -14.67
N GLY A 396 7.14 -36.99 -14.23
CA GLY A 396 8.21 -37.95 -14.49
C GLY A 396 8.00 -39.25 -13.71
N GLY A 397 8.54 -40.35 -14.23
CA GLY A 397 8.61 -41.62 -13.52
C GLY A 397 9.73 -41.61 -12.47
N LYS A 398 9.56 -42.40 -11.43
CA LYS A 398 10.57 -42.63 -10.39
C LYS A 398 11.73 -43.46 -10.92
N GLY A 399 12.93 -43.16 -10.44
CA GLY A 399 14.11 -44.01 -10.62
C GLY A 399 13.96 -45.33 -9.87
N GLY A 400 14.64 -46.36 -10.34
CA GLY A 400 14.59 -47.69 -9.73
C GLY A 400 15.31 -47.71 -8.38
N HIS A 401 14.90 -48.64 -7.52
CA HIS A 401 15.40 -48.83 -6.15
C HIS A 401 16.15 -50.15 -6.01
N ASN A 402 17.00 -50.27 -4.98
CA ASN A 402 17.64 -51.51 -4.54
C ASN A 402 18.20 -52.39 -5.67
N GLN A 403 19.34 -51.98 -6.24
CA GLN A 403 20.06 -52.68 -7.32
C GLN A 403 19.36 -52.62 -8.69
N ALA A 404 18.12 -52.12 -8.80
CA ALA A 404 17.48 -51.81 -10.08
C ALA A 404 17.91 -50.41 -10.55
N ASP A 405 19.12 -50.34 -11.11
CA ASP A 405 19.85 -49.10 -11.38
C ASP A 405 19.30 -48.22 -12.53
N ALA A 406 18.08 -48.42 -13.04
CA ALA A 406 17.60 -47.68 -14.20
C ALA A 406 16.88 -46.37 -13.83
N GLY A 407 16.99 -45.34 -14.67
CA GLY A 407 16.28 -44.08 -14.52
C GLY A 407 14.82 -44.17 -14.94
N GLY A 408 13.96 -43.38 -14.31
CA GLY A 408 12.55 -43.22 -14.70
C GLY A 408 12.42 -42.43 -16.00
N GLY A 409 11.31 -42.63 -16.73
CA GLY A 409 11.02 -41.89 -17.96
C GLY A 409 10.55 -40.46 -17.67
N GLY A 410 10.85 -39.52 -18.55
CA GLY A 410 10.29 -38.17 -18.50
C GLY A 410 8.80 -38.17 -18.88
N GLY A 411 8.03 -37.23 -18.36
CA GLY A 411 6.64 -37.03 -18.74
C GLY A 411 6.50 -36.30 -20.09
N GLY A 412 5.40 -36.56 -20.80
CA GLY A 412 4.93 -35.76 -21.92
C GLY A 412 3.71 -34.95 -21.50
N TYR A 413 2.57 -35.15 -22.17
CA TYR A 413 1.26 -34.88 -21.56
C TYR A 413 0.89 -36.01 -20.58
N PHE A 414 1.20 -37.25 -20.95
CA PHE A 414 1.04 -38.40 -20.08
C PHE A 414 2.26 -38.58 -19.17
N PRO A 415 2.09 -39.17 -17.97
CA PRO A 415 3.20 -39.47 -17.09
C PRO A 415 4.23 -40.40 -17.73
N GLY A 416 5.50 -40.17 -17.42
CA GLY A 416 6.58 -41.13 -17.69
C GLY A 416 6.46 -42.34 -16.77
N LYS A 417 6.94 -43.50 -17.23
CA LYS A 417 6.88 -44.71 -16.42
C LYS A 417 8.04 -44.75 -15.41
N ASP A 418 7.74 -45.31 -14.25
CA ASP A 418 8.76 -45.67 -13.27
C ASP A 418 9.71 -46.73 -13.87
N ALA A 419 10.98 -46.68 -13.47
CA ALA A 419 11.91 -47.75 -13.76
C ALA A 419 11.58 -49.00 -12.94
N ALA A 420 11.61 -50.17 -13.58
CA ALA A 420 11.30 -51.44 -12.93
C ALA A 420 12.17 -52.58 -13.48
N ASN A 421 12.61 -53.48 -12.62
CA ASN A 421 13.33 -54.71 -12.99
C ASN A 421 14.50 -54.47 -13.96
N TYR A 422 15.38 -53.51 -13.64
CA TYR A 422 16.54 -53.12 -14.47
C TYR A 422 16.21 -52.48 -15.83
N ASN A 423 14.93 -52.28 -16.15
CA ASN A 423 14.51 -51.58 -17.35
C ASN A 423 14.30 -50.11 -17.04
N SER A 424 14.79 -49.26 -17.93
CA SER A 424 14.51 -47.83 -17.93
C SER A 424 13.02 -47.59 -18.09
N GLY A 425 12.55 -46.53 -17.43
CA GLY A 425 11.18 -46.07 -17.61
C GLY A 425 10.99 -45.48 -19.01
N ASP A 426 9.95 -45.93 -19.71
CA ASP A 426 9.51 -45.30 -20.97
C ASP A 426 9.07 -43.86 -20.70
N GLY A 427 9.34 -42.96 -21.63
CA GLY A 427 8.79 -41.62 -21.60
C GLY A 427 7.27 -41.61 -21.76
N GLY A 428 6.62 -40.56 -21.25
CA GLY A 428 5.20 -40.33 -21.45
C GLY A 428 4.91 -39.75 -22.83
N ASN A 429 3.79 -40.14 -23.44
CA ASN A 429 3.36 -39.59 -24.73
C ASN A 429 2.99 -38.10 -24.61
N GLY A 430 3.19 -37.37 -25.70
CA GLY A 430 2.66 -36.03 -25.91
C GLY A 430 1.14 -36.02 -26.13
N ALA A 431 0.59 -34.82 -26.32
CA ALA A 431 -0.81 -34.60 -26.72
C ALA A 431 -0.98 -33.21 -27.34
N ILE A 432 -2.15 -32.94 -27.89
CA ILE A 432 -2.59 -31.60 -28.31
C ILE A 432 -3.95 -31.32 -27.66
N LEU A 433 -4.12 -30.15 -27.05
CA LEU A 433 -5.41 -29.64 -26.60
C LEU A 433 -5.78 -28.42 -27.47
N LEU A 434 -6.86 -28.56 -28.23
CA LEU A 434 -7.47 -27.47 -28.99
C LEU A 434 -8.61 -26.87 -28.18
N ARG A 435 -8.69 -25.55 -28.15
CA ARG A 435 -9.78 -24.80 -27.50
C ARG A 435 -10.34 -23.79 -28.50
N PHE A 436 -11.56 -24.04 -28.96
CA PHE A 436 -12.25 -23.21 -29.94
C PHE A 436 -13.19 -22.24 -29.23
N PHE A 437 -12.97 -20.94 -29.42
CA PHE A 437 -13.81 -19.88 -28.85
C PHE A 437 -14.90 -19.49 -29.88
N ILE A 438 -15.94 -20.32 -29.94
CA ILE A 438 -17.09 -20.18 -30.87
C ILE A 438 -18.30 -19.53 -30.23
#